data_AF-A0A914VXM4-F1
#
_entry.id   AF-A0A914VXM4-F1
#
_cell.length_a   1.000
_cell.length_b   1.000
_cell.length_c   1.000
_cell.angle_alpha   90.00
_cell.angle_beta   90.00
_cell.angle_gamma   90.00
#
_symmetry.space_group_name_H-M   'P 1'
#
loop_
_entity.id
_entity.type
_entity.pdbx_description
1 polymer ?
#
loop_
_entity_poly.entity_id
_entity_poly.type
_entity_poly.pdbx_seq_one_letter_code
_entity_poly.pdbx_strand_id
1 'polypeptide(L)'
;SALDEGTDPWGVKVERVEVKDVRLPQQLQRAMAAEAESTREARAKVIAAEGEQKASRALKEAADVMAESPGALQLRYLQTLSSISAEKNSTIIFPVPIDLLRGQLA
;
A
#
# COMPACT_ATOMS: atom_id res chain seq x y z
N SER A 1 24.11 -25.36 29.98
CA SER A 1 22.77 -24.92 30.41
C SER A 1 22.87 -24.61 31.89
N ALA A 2 23.15 -23.34 32.25
CA ALA A 2 23.61 -23.00 33.60
C ALA A 2 22.62 -23.34 34.74
N LEU A 3 21.32 -23.39 34.44
CA LEU A 3 20.31 -23.85 35.41
C LEU A 3 20.28 -25.38 35.54
N ASP A 4 20.43 -26.11 34.44
CA ASP A 4 20.37 -27.58 34.40
C ASP A 4 21.57 -28.19 35.16
N GLU A 5 22.77 -27.66 34.89
CA GLU A 5 24.02 -28.02 35.60
C GLU A 5 23.95 -27.70 37.11
N GLY A 6 23.18 -26.68 37.50
CA GLY A 6 22.97 -26.33 38.91
C GLY A 6 21.96 -27.22 39.64
N THR A 7 21.06 -27.89 38.91
CA THR A 7 19.99 -28.73 39.47
C THR A 7 20.32 -30.23 39.48
N ASP A 8 21.36 -30.65 38.77
CA ASP A 8 21.85 -32.03 38.72
C ASP A 8 22.13 -32.66 40.10
N PRO A 9 22.78 -31.97 41.08
CA PRO A 9 23.03 -32.53 42.41
C PRO A 9 21.76 -32.78 43.23
N TRP A 10 20.65 -32.13 42.87
CA TRP A 10 19.35 -32.28 43.53
C TRP A 10 18.45 -33.31 42.84
N GLY A 11 18.92 -33.92 41.73
CA GLY A 11 18.15 -34.91 40.97
C GLY A 11 16.95 -34.34 40.23
N VAL A 12 16.94 -33.03 39.96
CA VAL A 12 15.84 -32.33 39.29
C VAL A 12 16.24 -32.02 37.85
N LYS A 13 15.43 -32.45 36.88
CA LYS A 13 15.65 -32.22 35.44
C LYS A 13 14.82 -31.02 34.97
N VAL A 14 15.47 -30.03 34.35
CA VAL A 14 14.79 -28.83 33.85
C VAL A 14 14.31 -29.06 32.40
N GLU A 15 12.99 -29.14 32.18
CA GLU A 15 12.42 -29.40 30.85
C GLU A 15 12.28 -28.14 29.99
N ARG A 16 11.99 -26.97 30.61
CA ARG A 16 11.78 -25.71 29.90
C ARG A 16 12.01 -24.51 30.80
N VAL A 17 12.68 -23.49 30.26
CA VAL A 17 12.81 -22.18 30.90
C VAL A 17 12.07 -21.15 30.04
N GLU A 18 11.07 -20.49 30.63
CA GLU A 18 10.35 -19.38 30.00
C GLU A 18 10.48 -18.12 30.84
N VAL A 19 10.64 -16.99 30.17
CA VAL A 19 10.63 -15.69 30.83
C VAL A 19 9.18 -15.29 31.04
N LYS A 20 8.76 -15.20 32.32
CA LYS A 20 7.36 -14.94 32.67
C LYS A 20 6.99 -13.46 32.60
N ASP A 21 7.78 -12.59 33.22
CA ASP A 21 7.50 -11.14 33.28
C ASP A 21 8.79 -10.34 33.14
N VAL A 22 8.82 -9.40 32.18
CA VAL A 22 9.87 -8.39 32.04
C VAL A 22 9.25 -7.03 32.31
N ARG A 23 9.69 -6.37 33.38
CA ARG A 23 9.21 -5.03 33.76
C ARG A 23 10.20 -3.98 33.29
N LEU A 24 9.81 -3.23 32.27
CA LEU A 24 10.57 -2.08 31.78
C LEU A 24 10.20 -0.83 32.59
N PRO A 25 11.13 0.08 32.86
CA PRO A 25 10.81 1.37 33.46
C PRO A 25 9.82 2.15 32.58
N GLN A 26 8.82 2.79 33.19
CA GLN A 26 7.76 3.50 32.48
C GLN A 26 8.27 4.57 31.51
N GLN A 27 9.38 5.23 31.85
CA GLN A 27 10.02 6.25 31.01
C GLN A 27 10.61 5.64 29.73
N LEU A 28 11.29 4.50 29.85
CA LEU A 28 11.89 3.81 28.71
C LEU A 28 10.82 3.22 27.79
N GLN A 29 9.74 2.68 28.36
CA GLN A 29 8.60 2.17 27.57
C GLN A 29 7.97 3.28 26.70
N ARG A 30 7.82 4.50 27.24
CA ARG A 30 7.28 5.64 26.48
C ARG A 30 8.22 6.11 25.40
N ALA A 31 9.53 6.23 25.69
CA ALA A 31 10.52 6.63 24.70
C ALA A 31 10.60 5.63 23.54
N MET A 32 10.62 4.33 23.87
CA MET A 32 10.63 3.25 22.87
C MET A 32 9.35 3.20 22.03
N ALA A 33 8.19 3.46 22.63
CA ALA A 33 6.93 3.54 21.88
C ALA A 33 6.94 4.71 20.88
N ALA A 34 7.39 5.90 21.31
CA ALA A 34 7.49 7.07 20.45
C ALA A 34 8.49 6.88 19.29
N GLU A 35 9.65 6.27 19.57
CA GLU A 35 10.63 5.94 18.54
C GLU A 35 10.10 4.89 17.54
N ALA A 36 9.42 3.86 18.04
CA ALA A 36 8.81 2.83 17.21
C ALA A 36 7.72 3.41 16.29
N GLU A 37 6.89 4.32 16.81
CA GLU A 37 5.86 5.02 16.03
C GLU A 37 6.49 5.89 14.95
N SER A 38 7.47 6.72 15.29
CA SER A 38 8.17 7.57 14.33
C SER A 38 8.84 6.75 13.21
N THR A 39 9.52 5.66 13.58
CA THR A 39 10.15 4.75 12.61
C THR A 39 9.12 4.10 11.71
N ARG A 40 7.97 3.69 12.26
CA ARG A 40 6.86 3.10 11.49
C ARG A 40 6.27 4.11 10.51
N GLU A 41 6.00 5.34 10.94
CA GLU A 41 5.47 6.40 10.08
C GLU A 41 6.44 6.77 8.96
N ALA A 42 7.74 6.91 9.28
CA ALA A 42 8.76 7.18 8.29
C ALA A 42 8.82 6.09 7.22
N ARG A 43 8.82 4.81 7.64
CA ARG A 43 8.78 3.67 6.71
C ARG A 43 7.51 3.65 5.87
N ALA A 44 6.36 3.93 6.48
CA ALA A 44 5.08 3.98 5.75
C ALA A 44 5.10 5.05 4.65
N LYS A 45 5.67 6.24 4.92
CA LYS A 45 5.83 7.31 3.92
C LYS A 45 6.74 6.90 2.77
N VAL A 46 7.86 6.23 3.05
CA VAL A 46 8.77 5.73 2.00
C VAL A 46 8.06 4.70 1.12
N ILE A 47 7.39 3.72 1.71
CA ILE A 47 6.65 2.69 0.96
C ILE A 47 5.55 3.31 0.10
N ALA A 48 4.82 4.29 0.64
CA ALA A 48 3.80 4.99 -0.12
C ALA A 48 4.39 5.75 -1.31
N ALA A 49 5.50 6.48 -1.11
CA ALA A 49 6.17 7.21 -2.19
C ALA A 49 6.73 6.28 -3.28
N GLU A 50 7.31 5.14 -2.90
CA GLU A 50 7.78 4.12 -3.84
C GLU A 50 6.61 3.49 -4.61
N GLY A 51 5.51 3.21 -3.93
CA GLY A 51 4.27 2.71 -4.53
C GLY A 51 3.72 3.68 -5.57
N GLU A 52 3.66 4.97 -5.22
CA GLU A 52 3.19 6.04 -6.11
C GLU A 52 4.09 6.18 -7.33
N GLN A 53 5.42 6.13 -7.16
CA GLN A 53 6.36 6.19 -8.26
C GLN A 53 6.18 5.00 -9.22
N LYS A 54 5.99 3.79 -8.68
CA LYS A 54 5.78 2.58 -9.48
C LYS A 54 4.46 2.65 -10.24
N ALA A 55 3.39 3.10 -9.59
CA ALA A 55 2.08 3.31 -10.21
C ALA A 55 2.16 4.35 -11.34
N SER A 56 2.82 5.49 -11.08
CA SER A 56 3.02 6.55 -12.08
C SER A 56 3.78 6.06 -13.31
N ARG A 57 4.82 5.24 -13.13
CA ARG A 57 5.58 4.66 -14.25
C ARG A 57 4.72 3.72 -15.09
N ALA A 58 3.96 2.84 -14.44
CA ALA A 58 3.05 1.92 -15.13
C ALA A 58 1.95 2.66 -15.90
N LEU A 59 1.39 3.73 -15.32
CA LEU A 59 0.40 4.58 -15.99
C LEU A 59 0.99 5.31 -17.19
N LYS A 60 2.22 5.82 -17.09
CA LYS A 60 2.93 6.46 -18.21
C LYS A 60 3.13 5.45 -19.36
N GLU A 61 3.62 4.26 -19.05
CA GLU A 61 3.82 3.21 -20.06
C GLU A 61 2.51 2.82 -20.73
N ALA A 62 1.43 2.64 -19.95
CA ALA A 62 0.11 2.38 -20.51
C ALA A 62 -0.38 3.53 -21.41
N ALA A 63 -0.14 4.79 -21.04
CA ALA A 63 -0.50 5.94 -21.84
C ALA A 63 0.31 6.02 -23.14
N ASP A 64 1.62 5.74 -23.09
CA ASP A 64 2.50 5.69 -24.26
C ASP A 64 2.02 4.63 -25.26
N VAL A 65 1.74 3.40 -24.78
CA VAL A 65 1.18 2.31 -25.61
C VAL A 65 -0.19 2.66 -26.19
N MET A 66 -1.04 3.37 -25.43
CA MET A 66 -2.33 3.86 -25.93
C MET A 66 -2.16 4.95 -26.99
N ALA A 67 -1.12 5.77 -26.92
CA ALA A 67 -0.84 6.82 -27.90
C ALA A 67 -0.34 6.25 -29.23
N GLU A 68 0.36 5.10 -29.22
CA GLU A 68 0.82 4.42 -30.44
C GLU A 68 -0.33 3.96 -31.34
N SER A 69 -1.51 3.68 -30.76
CA SER A 69 -2.70 3.28 -31.50
C SER A 69 -3.85 4.25 -31.28
N PRO A 70 -4.18 5.12 -32.25
CA PRO A 70 -5.28 6.08 -32.12
C PRO A 70 -6.64 5.45 -31.78
N GLY A 71 -6.85 4.17 -32.13
CA GLY A 71 -8.07 3.43 -31.79
C GLY A 71 -8.15 2.96 -30.34
N ALA A 72 -7.04 2.92 -29.60
CA ALA A 72 -7.00 2.41 -28.24
C ALA A 72 -7.79 3.29 -27.25
N LEU A 73 -7.71 4.62 -27.40
CA LEU A 73 -8.52 5.56 -26.61
C LEU A 73 -10.01 5.41 -26.88
N GLN A 74 -10.39 5.23 -28.16
CA GLN A 74 -11.78 5.00 -28.55
C GLN A 74 -12.33 3.70 -27.94
N LEU A 75 -11.55 2.61 -27.97
CA LEU A 75 -11.93 1.34 -27.36
C LEU A 75 -12.05 1.44 -25.83
N ARG A 76 -11.09 2.10 -25.17
CA ARG A 76 -11.18 2.39 -23.73
C ARG A 76 -12.45 3.15 -23.40
N TYR A 77 -12.77 4.18 -24.18
CA TYR A 77 -13.99 4.97 -24.03
C TYR A 77 -15.26 4.11 -24.16
N LEU A 78 -15.34 3.24 -25.18
CA LEU A 78 -16.46 2.29 -25.33
C LEU A 78 -16.57 1.30 -24.17
N GLN A 79 -15.44 0.81 -23.64
CA GLN A 79 -15.42 -0.05 -22.45
C GLN A 79 -15.95 0.70 -21.22
N THR A 80 -15.51 1.94 -20.99
CA THR A 80 -15.99 2.77 -19.88
C THR A 80 -17.51 2.99 -19.99
N LEU A 81 -18.03 3.27 -21.19
CA LEU A 81 -19.47 3.39 -21.43
C LEU A 81 -20.22 2.09 -21.13
N SER A 82 -19.68 0.95 -21.56
CA SER A 82 -20.27 -0.36 -21.27
C SER A 82 -20.30 -0.65 -19.76
N SER A 83 -19.23 -0.31 -19.03
CA SER A 83 -19.17 -0.47 -17.56
C SER A 83 -20.18 0.42 -16.85
N ILE A 84 -20.27 1.70 -17.22
CA ILE A 84 -21.23 2.65 -16.64
C ILE A 84 -22.68 2.22 -16.94
N SER A 85 -22.94 1.75 -18.17
CA SER A 85 -24.26 1.24 -18.56
C SER A 85 -24.68 0.00 -17.78
N ALA A 86 -23.73 -0.83 -17.34
CA ALA A 86 -24.00 -2.01 -16.52
C ALA A 86 -24.43 -1.63 -15.08
N GLU A 87 -23.95 -0.50 -14.55
CA GLU A 87 -24.25 -0.03 -13.19
C GLU A 87 -25.62 0.67 -13.04
N LYS A 88 -26.46 0.73 -14.09
CA LYS A 88 -27.81 1.34 -14.06
C LYS A 88 -27.87 2.76 -13.45
N ASN A 89 -26.90 3.62 -13.74
CA ASN A 89 -26.87 4.97 -13.18
C ASN A 89 -27.59 5.99 -14.10
N SER A 90 -28.61 6.70 -13.57
CA SER A 90 -29.55 7.54 -14.34
C SER A 90 -29.02 8.93 -14.71
N THR A 91 -27.81 9.30 -14.30
CA THR A 91 -27.20 10.59 -14.63
C THR A 91 -25.73 10.39 -15.00
N ILE A 92 -25.43 10.54 -16.30
CA ILE A 92 -24.09 10.42 -16.86
C ILE A 92 -23.57 11.84 -17.08
N ILE A 93 -22.64 12.30 -16.24
CA ILE A 93 -21.92 13.56 -16.48
C ILE A 93 -20.86 13.28 -17.53
N PHE A 94 -21.08 13.83 -18.72
CA PHE A 94 -20.28 13.56 -19.90
C PHE A 94 -19.31 14.72 -20.18
N PRO A 95 -17.99 14.57 -19.94
CA PRO A 95 -17.02 15.54 -20.41
C PRO A 95 -16.80 15.33 -21.92
N VAL A 96 -17.38 16.20 -22.75
CA VAL A 96 -17.08 16.21 -24.19
C VAL A 96 -15.66 16.77 -24.37
N PRO A 97 -14.78 16.08 -25.12
CA PRO A 97 -13.46 16.61 -25.46
C PRO A 97 -13.59 17.95 -26.19
N ILE A 98 -12.88 18.97 -25.71
CA ILE A 98 -12.93 20.35 -26.24
C ILE A 98 -12.45 20.39 -27.70
N ASP A 99 -11.63 19.42 -28.11
CA ASP A 99 -11.17 19.29 -29.51
C ASP A 99 -12.31 19.01 -30.49
N LEU A 100 -13.37 18.30 -30.04
CA LEU A 100 -14.56 18.04 -30.85
C LEU A 100 -15.43 19.30 -31.02
N LEU A 101 -15.39 20.22 -30.04
CA LEU A 101 -16.08 21.51 -30.07
C LEU A 101 -15.37 22.53 -30.96
N ARG A 102 -14.03 22.47 -31.09
CA ARG A 102 -13.25 23.37 -31.95
C ARG A 102 -13.51 23.15 -33.45
N GLY A 103 -13.84 21.92 -33.86
CA GLY A 103 -14.10 21.60 -35.28
C GLY A 103 -15.39 22.21 -35.86
N GLN A 104 -16.27 22.80 -35.04
CA GLN A 104 -17.52 23.43 -35.50
C GLN A 104 -17.52 24.96 -35.42
N LEU A 105 -16.41 25.58 -35.00
CA LEU A 105 -16.25 27.05 -34.92
C LEU A 105 -15.19 27.61 -35.89
N ALA A 106 -14.81 26.82 -36.90
CA ALA A 106 -13.99 27.27 -38.03
C ALA A 106 -14.82 27.26 -39.33
#